data_AF-A0A8B7IP07-F1
#
_entry.id   AF-A0A8B7IP07-F1
#
_cell.length_a   1.000
_cell.length_b   1.000
_cell.length_c   1.000
_cell.angle_alpha   90.00
_cell.angle_beta   90.00
_cell.angle_gamma   90.00
#
_symmetry.space_group_name_H-M   'P 1'
#
loop_
_entity.id
_entity.type
_entity.pdbx_description
1 polymer ?
#
loop_
_entity_poly.entity_id
_entity_poly.type
_entity_poly.pdbx_seq_one_letter_code
_entity_poly.pdbx_strand_id
1 'polypeptide(L)'
;MLGKRDSEIAIIVQDTETIPSMMDGEHYSAGKFAQSLRLRCFRVVLGSSDLNSDHQDPVCDKFFKEVWIATAARNATVFDKVFRCLPSDQVNNLAQLRDFINKPKLANDDPVKAAEELKKIRGFLVQFPFHFLEEEYLLPSVGTKESMVPMEVWT
;
A
#
# COMPACT_ATOMS: atom_id res chain seq x y z
N MET A 1 -10.83 7.76 16.69
CA MET A 1 -10.60 6.75 17.75
C MET A 1 -10.77 7.24 19.20
N LEU A 2 -10.80 8.55 19.49
CA LEU A 2 -10.87 9.08 20.88
C LEU A 2 -12.23 8.91 21.58
N GLY A 3 -13.29 8.48 20.89
CA GLY A 3 -14.64 8.27 21.45
C GLY A 3 -15.45 9.55 21.75
N LYS A 4 -14.81 10.72 21.82
CA LYS A 4 -15.47 12.03 22.00
C LYS A 4 -15.70 12.79 20.69
N ARG A 5 -15.30 12.21 19.56
CA ARG A 5 -15.45 12.76 18.21
C ARG A 5 -16.56 12.00 17.50
N ASP A 6 -16.33 11.59 16.25
CA ASP A 6 -17.26 10.83 15.44
C ASP A 6 -17.71 9.54 16.14
N SER A 7 -18.99 9.20 15.94
CA SER A 7 -19.57 7.96 16.42
C SER A 7 -19.09 6.81 15.53
N GLU A 8 -18.40 5.85 16.14
CA GLU A 8 -17.86 4.67 15.47
C GLU A 8 -18.37 3.40 16.15
N ILE A 9 -18.47 2.31 15.39
CA ILE A 9 -18.79 0.98 15.93
C ILE A 9 -17.75 -0.04 15.44
N ALA A 10 -17.35 -0.92 16.34
CA ALA A 10 -16.44 -2.02 16.03
C ALA A 10 -16.90 -3.30 16.73
N ILE A 11 -16.53 -4.44 16.14
CA ILE A 11 -16.69 -5.76 16.75
C ILE A 11 -15.32 -6.40 16.91
N ILE A 12 -15.11 -7.06 18.04
CA ILE A 12 -13.94 -7.94 18.26
C ILE A 12 -14.39 -9.38 18.01
N VAL A 13 -13.68 -10.07 17.12
CA VAL A 13 -13.90 -11.49 16.84
C VAL A 13 -12.64 -12.23 17.23
N GLN A 14 -12.74 -13.13 18.20
CA GLN A 14 -11.67 -14.03 18.61
C GLN A 14 -12.08 -15.45 18.26
N ASP A 15 -11.27 -16.11 17.46
CA ASP A 15 -11.52 -17.49 17.04
C ASP A 15 -11.47 -18.45 18.23
N THR A 16 -12.48 -19.31 18.33
CA THR A 16 -12.48 -20.48 19.22
C THR A 16 -12.18 -21.77 18.47
N GLU A 17 -12.41 -21.80 17.15
CA GLU A 17 -12.05 -22.90 16.25
C GLU A 17 -10.71 -22.60 15.57
N THR A 18 -9.78 -23.54 15.67
CA THR A 18 -8.46 -23.44 15.03
C THR A 18 -8.30 -24.45 13.89
N ILE A 19 -7.49 -24.09 12.91
CA ILE A 19 -7.09 -24.94 11.79
C ILE A 19 -5.56 -25.04 11.71
N PRO A 20 -5.01 -26.15 11.20
CA PRO A 20 -3.57 -26.28 10.96
C PRO A 20 -3.06 -25.18 10.02
N SER A 21 -1.95 -24.55 10.39
CA SER A 21 -1.29 -23.46 9.66
C SER A 21 0.21 -23.45 9.97
N MET A 22 0.90 -22.40 9.52
CA MET A 22 2.33 -22.17 9.73
C MET A 22 2.57 -20.74 10.21
N MET A 23 3.55 -20.56 11.07
CA MET A 23 4.01 -19.25 11.54
C MET A 23 5.53 -19.31 11.73
N ASP A 24 6.27 -18.59 10.91
CA ASP A 24 7.74 -18.57 10.88
C ASP A 24 8.38 -19.97 10.72
N GLY A 25 7.83 -20.77 9.81
CA GLY A 25 8.27 -22.14 9.52
C GLY A 25 7.74 -23.20 10.50
N GLU A 26 7.19 -22.78 11.63
CA GLU A 26 6.71 -23.68 12.67
C GLU A 26 5.21 -23.99 12.54
N HIS A 27 4.81 -25.20 12.93
CA HIS A 27 3.40 -25.59 12.97
C HIS A 27 2.61 -24.71 13.94
N TYR A 28 1.50 -24.15 13.45
CA TYR A 28 0.69 -23.21 14.21
C TYR A 28 -0.81 -23.51 14.06
N SER A 29 -1.56 -23.39 15.16
CA SER A 29 -3.02 -23.49 15.17
C SER A 29 -3.64 -22.12 14.94
N ALA A 30 -3.96 -21.78 13.70
CA ALA A 30 -4.52 -20.48 13.36
C ALA A 30 -6.04 -20.44 13.58
N GLY A 31 -6.56 -19.31 14.03
CA GLY A 31 -8.00 -19.06 14.08
C GLY A 31 -8.63 -19.13 12.69
N LYS A 32 -9.71 -19.90 12.55
CA LYS A 32 -10.36 -20.18 11.27
C LYS A 32 -10.87 -18.91 10.57
N PHE A 33 -11.55 -18.04 11.31
CA PHE A 33 -12.06 -16.78 10.79
C PHE A 33 -10.92 -15.84 10.41
N ALA A 34 -10.01 -15.54 11.34
CA ALA A 34 -8.92 -14.59 11.14
C ALA A 34 -7.99 -15.01 9.99
N GLN A 35 -7.63 -16.30 9.90
CA GLN A 35 -6.78 -16.82 8.83
C GLN A 35 -7.48 -16.72 7.47
N SER A 36 -8.77 -17.07 7.39
CA SER A 36 -9.52 -16.99 6.14
C SER A 36 -9.62 -15.57 5.60
N LEU A 37 -9.86 -14.60 6.49
CA LEU A 37 -9.90 -13.18 6.16
C LEU A 37 -8.54 -12.68 5.68
N ARG A 38 -7.46 -12.98 6.42
CA ARG A 38 -6.08 -12.61 6.05
C ARG A 38 -5.70 -13.17 4.67
N LEU A 39 -5.96 -14.45 4.43
CA LEU A 39 -5.66 -15.08 3.14
C LEU A 39 -6.47 -14.44 2.00
N ARG A 40 -7.73 -14.06 2.24
CA ARG A 40 -8.52 -13.33 1.25
C ARG A 40 -7.92 -11.96 0.94
N CYS A 41 -7.49 -11.20 1.96
CA CYS A 41 -6.79 -9.94 1.76
C CYS A 41 -5.52 -10.14 0.93
N PHE A 42 -4.67 -11.12 1.28
CA PHE A 42 -3.44 -11.42 0.54
C PHE A 42 -3.70 -11.77 -0.92
N ARG A 43 -4.72 -12.59 -1.22
CA ARG A 43 -5.09 -12.92 -2.61
C ARG A 43 -5.43 -11.69 -3.43
N VAL A 44 -6.23 -10.79 -2.87
CA VAL A 44 -6.65 -9.56 -3.56
C VAL A 44 -5.44 -8.65 -3.79
N VAL A 45 -4.68 -8.33 -2.74
CA VAL A 45 -3.60 -7.35 -2.85
C VAL A 45 -2.38 -7.86 -3.60
N LEU A 46 -2.11 -9.16 -3.59
CA LEU A 46 -0.98 -9.78 -4.30
C LEU A 46 -1.37 -10.31 -5.70
N GLY A 47 -2.66 -10.30 -6.06
CA GLY A 47 -3.14 -10.79 -7.35
C GLY A 47 -2.89 -12.27 -7.59
N SER A 48 -3.05 -13.09 -6.55
CA SER A 48 -2.98 -14.56 -6.66
C SER A 48 -4.38 -15.14 -6.78
N SER A 49 -4.63 -15.85 -7.89
CA SER A 49 -5.81 -16.70 -8.10
C SER A 49 -5.85 -17.89 -7.13
N ASP A 50 -4.68 -18.45 -6.84
CA ASP A 50 -4.56 -19.73 -6.14
C ASP A 50 -4.08 -19.59 -4.69
N LEU A 51 -4.43 -20.61 -3.90
CA LEU A 51 -3.88 -20.90 -2.58
C LEU A 51 -2.40 -21.29 -2.71
N ASN A 52 -1.55 -20.36 -3.13
CA ASN A 52 -0.13 -20.61 -3.19
C ASN A 52 0.38 -20.88 -1.76
N SER A 53 1.17 -21.95 -1.58
CA SER A 53 1.73 -22.35 -0.28
C SER A 53 2.53 -21.21 0.37
N ASP A 54 3.11 -20.34 -0.46
CA ASP A 54 3.88 -19.17 -0.04
C ASP A 54 3.07 -18.16 0.79
N HIS A 55 1.73 -18.19 0.78
CA HIS A 55 0.90 -17.23 1.52
C HIS A 55 0.40 -17.78 2.87
N GLN A 56 0.68 -19.05 3.18
CA GLN A 56 0.19 -19.71 4.39
C GLN A 56 0.90 -19.18 5.63
N ASP A 57 2.21 -18.98 5.52
CA ASP A 57 3.04 -18.40 6.56
C ASP A 57 3.16 -16.87 6.32
N PRO A 58 2.57 -16.04 7.19
CA PRO A 58 2.52 -14.59 6.96
C PRO A 58 3.78 -13.86 7.43
N VAL A 59 4.70 -14.52 8.13
CA VAL A 59 5.83 -13.87 8.82
C VAL A 59 7.19 -14.42 8.42
N CYS A 60 7.24 -15.59 7.77
CA CYS A 60 8.52 -16.13 7.35
C CYS A 60 9.25 -15.19 6.37
N ASP A 61 10.58 -15.23 6.44
CA ASP A 61 11.46 -14.36 5.67
C ASP A 61 11.20 -14.43 4.15
N LYS A 62 10.90 -15.63 3.65
CA LYS A 62 10.56 -15.88 2.24
C LYS A 62 9.33 -15.09 1.83
N PHE A 63 8.23 -15.19 2.59
CA PHE A 63 7.00 -14.46 2.28
C PHE A 63 7.23 -12.95 2.39
N PHE A 64 7.84 -12.49 3.48
CA PHE A 64 8.02 -11.06 3.70
C PHE A 64 8.92 -10.42 2.64
N LYS A 65 10.10 -10.97 2.38
CA LYS A 65 11.09 -10.37 1.47
C LYS A 65 10.75 -10.63 0.00
N GLU A 66 10.47 -11.87 -0.36
CA GLU A 66 10.38 -12.30 -1.76
C GLU A 66 8.97 -12.17 -2.34
N VAL A 67 7.93 -12.13 -1.49
CA VAL A 67 6.54 -11.96 -1.94
C VAL A 67 6.06 -10.55 -1.64
N TRP A 68 6.00 -10.16 -0.38
CA TRP A 68 5.40 -8.89 0.05
C TRP A 68 6.20 -7.67 -0.42
N ILE A 69 7.45 -7.54 0.04
CA ILE A 69 8.33 -6.40 -0.28
C ILE A 69 8.65 -6.37 -1.77
N ALA A 70 9.03 -7.50 -2.36
CA ALA A 70 9.35 -7.55 -3.79
C ALA A 70 8.16 -7.17 -4.69
N THR A 71 6.93 -7.58 -4.35
CA THR A 71 5.74 -7.20 -5.12
C THR A 71 5.44 -5.71 -4.97
N ALA A 72 5.49 -5.18 -3.74
CA ALA A 72 5.27 -3.76 -3.48
C ALA A 72 6.26 -2.87 -4.25
N ALA A 73 7.55 -3.19 -4.19
CA ALA A 73 8.61 -2.44 -4.86
C ALA A 73 8.54 -2.56 -6.39
N ARG A 74 8.30 -3.77 -6.91
CA ARG A 74 8.12 -3.99 -8.35
C ARG A 74 6.95 -3.18 -8.89
N ASN A 75 5.80 -3.25 -8.23
CA ASN A 75 4.61 -2.57 -8.70
C ASN A 75 4.78 -1.05 -8.65
N ALA A 76 5.31 -0.50 -7.55
CA ALA A 76 5.59 0.92 -7.43
C ALA A 76 6.53 1.41 -8.56
N THR A 77 7.62 0.69 -8.81
CA THR A 77 8.59 1.03 -9.88
C THR A 77 7.93 1.06 -11.26
N VAL A 78 7.06 0.10 -11.56
CA VAL A 78 6.36 0.02 -12.85
C VAL A 78 5.34 1.16 -12.97
N PHE A 79 4.56 1.44 -11.92
CA PHE A 79 3.62 2.56 -11.92
C PHE A 79 4.33 3.91 -12.12
N ASP A 80 5.43 4.14 -11.41
CA ASP A 80 6.24 5.36 -11.54
C ASP A 80 6.81 5.51 -12.95
N LYS A 81 7.32 4.42 -13.53
CA LYS A 81 7.86 4.41 -14.90
C LYS A 81 6.79 4.70 -15.96
N VAL A 82 5.62 4.05 -15.83
CA VAL A 82 4.58 4.11 -16.86
C VAL A 82 3.77 5.40 -16.78
N PHE A 83 3.39 5.81 -15.57
CA PHE A 83 2.42 6.88 -15.36
C PHE A 83 3.00 8.14 -14.73
N ARG A 84 4.19 8.06 -14.10
CA ARG A 84 4.72 9.15 -13.26
C ARG A 84 3.64 9.61 -12.28
N CYS A 85 3.06 8.66 -11.55
CA CYS A 85 1.99 8.94 -10.60
C CYS A 85 2.53 9.62 -9.33
N LEU A 86 1.62 10.21 -8.56
CA LEU A 86 1.88 10.80 -7.25
C LEU A 86 1.05 10.05 -6.21
N PRO A 87 1.50 9.95 -4.95
CA PRO A 87 2.78 10.44 -4.42
C PRO A 87 4.00 9.63 -4.92
N SER A 88 5.20 10.22 -4.91
CA SER A 88 6.45 9.57 -5.35
C SER A 88 7.67 10.12 -4.62
N ASP A 89 8.63 9.26 -4.27
CA ASP A 89 9.91 9.63 -3.63
C ASP A 89 10.87 10.40 -4.56
N GLN A 90 10.49 10.63 -5.82
CA GLN A 90 11.22 11.49 -6.75
C GLN A 90 10.85 12.98 -6.62
N VAL A 91 9.90 13.32 -5.74
CA VAL A 91 9.34 14.65 -5.58
C VAL A 91 9.35 15.04 -4.11
N ASN A 92 10.39 15.73 -3.69
CA ASN A 92 10.65 16.08 -2.30
C ASN A 92 10.12 17.49 -1.95
N ASN A 93 9.74 18.30 -2.96
CA ASN A 93 9.18 19.65 -2.79
C ASN A 93 8.22 20.08 -3.91
N LEU A 94 7.52 21.20 -3.71
CA LEU A 94 6.52 21.76 -4.62
C LEU A 94 7.10 22.31 -5.93
N ALA A 95 8.38 22.70 -5.94
CA ALA A 95 9.06 23.11 -7.17
C ALA A 95 9.27 21.89 -8.09
N GLN A 96 9.83 20.81 -7.55
CA GLN A 96 9.99 19.53 -8.24
C GLN A 96 8.64 18.97 -8.69
N LEU A 97 7.59 19.11 -7.87
CA LEU A 97 6.24 18.66 -8.22
C LEU A 97 5.73 19.32 -9.51
N ARG A 98 5.88 20.65 -9.62
CA ARG A 98 5.46 21.41 -10.81
C ARG A 98 6.20 20.95 -12.07
N ASP A 99 7.48 20.67 -11.96
CA ASP A 99 8.26 20.14 -13.08
C ASP A 99 7.89 18.69 -13.39
N PHE A 100 7.59 17.89 -12.37
CA PHE A 100 7.29 16.47 -12.49
C PHE A 100 5.98 16.20 -13.23
N ILE A 101 4.92 16.97 -12.95
CA ILE A 101 3.60 16.80 -13.58
C ILE A 101 3.57 17.20 -15.06
N ASN A 102 4.47 18.11 -15.46
CA ASN A 102 4.56 18.59 -16.84
C ASN A 102 5.41 17.68 -17.73
N LYS A 103 6.20 16.77 -17.14
CA LYS A 103 6.96 15.78 -17.91
C LYS A 103 6.00 14.79 -18.57
N PRO A 104 6.28 14.39 -19.82
CA PRO A 104 5.42 13.44 -20.51
C PRO A 104 5.47 12.06 -19.84
N LYS A 105 4.40 11.29 -20.05
CA LYS A 105 4.18 9.98 -19.42
C LYS A 105 4.35 8.91 -20.48
N LEU A 106 5.03 7.81 -20.14
CA LEU A 106 5.20 6.69 -21.07
C LEU A 106 3.84 6.15 -21.57
N ALA A 107 2.83 6.15 -20.71
CA ALA A 107 1.46 5.76 -21.07
C ALA A 107 0.87 6.57 -22.23
N ASN A 108 1.26 7.84 -22.39
CA ASN A 108 0.80 8.71 -23.47
C ASN A 108 1.74 8.66 -24.69
N ASP A 109 3.05 8.63 -24.44
CA ASP A 109 4.06 8.71 -25.50
C ASP A 109 4.20 7.40 -26.29
N ASP A 110 4.14 6.26 -25.60
CA ASP A 110 4.26 4.92 -26.20
C ASP A 110 3.35 3.93 -25.45
N PRO A 111 2.05 3.90 -25.81
CA PRO A 111 1.07 3.02 -25.18
C PRO A 111 1.39 1.53 -25.31
N VAL A 112 2.08 1.12 -26.39
CA VAL A 112 2.44 -0.28 -26.63
C VAL A 112 3.50 -0.72 -25.62
N LYS A 113 4.57 0.07 -25.48
CA LYS A 113 5.60 -0.19 -24.47
C LYS A 113 5.08 -0.07 -23.05
N ALA A 114 4.18 0.88 -22.79
CA ALA A 114 3.49 1.00 -21.52
C ALA A 114 2.72 -0.30 -21.19
N ALA A 115 1.95 -0.84 -22.13
CA ALA A 115 1.23 -2.09 -21.95
C ALA A 115 2.16 -3.27 -21.66
N GLU A 116 3.33 -3.36 -22.32
CA GLU A 116 4.33 -4.40 -22.03
C GLU A 116 4.94 -4.28 -20.62
N GLU A 117 5.22 -3.06 -20.14
CA GLU A 117 5.68 -2.85 -18.76
C GLU A 117 4.61 -3.24 -17.74
N LEU A 118 3.33 -2.93 -18.02
CA LEU A 118 2.22 -3.23 -17.13
C LEU A 118 1.96 -4.72 -16.96
N LYS A 119 2.36 -5.58 -17.91
CA LYS A 119 2.29 -7.05 -17.76
C LYS A 119 3.13 -7.57 -16.60
N LYS A 120 4.10 -6.79 -16.09
CA LYS A 120 4.95 -7.14 -14.94
C LYS A 120 4.25 -6.92 -13.60
N ILE A 121 3.14 -6.18 -13.58
CA ILE A 121 2.35 -5.93 -12.37
C ILE A 121 1.65 -7.22 -11.96
N ARG A 122 1.66 -7.47 -10.66
CA ARG A 122 0.82 -8.51 -10.05
C ARG A 122 0.16 -7.95 -8.79
N GLY A 123 -1.16 -8.04 -8.73
CA GLY A 123 -1.94 -7.48 -7.63
C GLY A 123 -1.94 -5.95 -7.61
N PHE A 124 -2.22 -5.39 -6.44
CA PHE A 124 -2.42 -3.96 -6.20
C PHE A 124 -1.48 -3.38 -5.14
N LEU A 125 -0.71 -4.23 -4.44
CA LEU A 125 0.23 -3.79 -3.44
C LEU A 125 1.34 -2.93 -4.07
N VAL A 126 1.57 -1.74 -3.53
CA VAL A 126 2.65 -0.82 -3.93
C VAL A 126 3.39 -0.36 -2.67
N GLN A 127 4.68 -0.08 -2.82
CA GLN A 127 5.47 0.52 -1.74
C GLN A 127 5.00 1.95 -1.50
N PHE A 128 4.78 2.31 -0.23
CA PHE A 128 4.39 3.66 0.14
C PHE A 128 5.61 4.60 0.10
N PRO A 129 5.53 5.75 -0.60
CA PRO A 129 6.63 6.70 -0.70
C PRO A 129 6.75 7.54 0.59
N PHE A 130 7.90 7.50 1.25
CA PHE A 130 8.13 8.21 2.52
C PHE A 130 8.76 9.59 2.36
N HIS A 131 9.35 9.89 1.20
CA HIS A 131 10.09 11.12 0.91
C HIS A 131 9.28 12.12 0.07
N PHE A 132 8.03 11.80 -0.25
CA PHE A 132 7.16 12.69 -0.99
C PHE A 132 6.88 13.99 -0.22
N LEU A 133 7.27 15.11 -0.79
CA LEU A 133 7.16 16.46 -0.21
C LEU A 133 7.80 16.60 1.19
N GLU A 134 8.84 15.82 1.49
CA GLU A 134 9.49 15.84 2.81
C GLU A 134 10.15 17.18 3.16
N GLU A 135 10.50 18.00 2.16
CA GLU A 135 11.10 19.32 2.36
C GLU A 135 10.04 20.42 2.58
N GLU A 136 8.75 20.06 2.50
CA GLU A 136 7.63 21.01 2.61
C GLU A 136 6.98 20.95 3.99
N TYR A 137 6.58 22.11 4.49
CA TYR A 137 5.70 22.19 5.65
C TYR A 137 4.25 22.02 5.18
N LEU A 138 3.74 20.78 5.24
CA LEU A 138 2.43 20.41 4.70
C LEU A 138 1.22 20.91 5.50
N LEU A 139 1.43 21.66 6.58
CA LEU A 139 0.35 22.30 7.30
C LEU A 139 -0.14 23.56 6.57
N PRO A 140 -1.43 23.92 6.71
CA PRO A 140 -1.96 25.15 6.13
C PRO A 140 -1.09 26.37 6.47
N SER A 141 -0.74 27.16 5.45
CA SER A 141 0.09 28.35 5.64
C SER A 141 -0.59 29.38 6.55
N VAL A 142 0.18 30.06 7.39
CA VAL A 142 -0.35 31.07 8.31
C VAL A 142 -1.10 32.16 7.54
N GLY A 143 -2.33 32.45 7.96
CA GLY A 143 -3.17 33.48 7.37
C GLY A 143 -4.07 32.99 6.23
N THR A 144 -4.03 31.71 5.87
CA THR A 144 -5.06 31.12 4.99
C THR A 144 -6.31 30.74 5.78
N LYS A 145 -7.44 30.57 5.09
CA LYS A 145 -8.70 30.14 5.73
C LYS A 145 -8.55 28.78 6.40
N GLU A 146 -7.77 27.90 5.80
CA GLU A 146 -7.48 26.56 6.28
C GLU A 146 -6.65 26.59 7.58
N SER A 147 -5.80 27.60 7.77
CA SER A 147 -5.05 27.79 9.03
C SER A 147 -5.92 28.20 10.21
N MET A 148 -7.14 28.70 9.96
CA MET A 148 -8.12 29.03 10.99
C MET A 148 -8.95 27.81 11.42
N VAL A 149 -8.86 26.69 10.70
CA VAL A 149 -9.57 25.45 11.03
C VAL A 149 -8.83 24.74 12.17
N PRO A 150 -9.52 24.32 13.25
CA PRO A 150 -8.89 23.58 14.34
C PRO A 150 -8.18 22.32 13.85
N MET A 151 -6.96 22.07 14.37
CA MET A 151 -6.16 20.89 13.96
C MET A 151 -6.83 19.54 14.23
N GLU A 152 -7.78 19.51 15.17
CA GLU A 152 -8.60 18.34 15.47
C GLU A 152 -9.54 17.92 14.32
N VAL A 153 -9.75 18.77 13.31
CA VAL A 153 -10.46 18.39 12.08
C VAL A 153 -9.64 17.42 11.24
N TRP A 154 -8.30 17.48 11.32
CA TRP A 154 -7.39 16.66 10.51
C TRP A 154 -6.90 15.40 11.24
N THR A 155 -7.26 15.20 12.50
CA THR A 155 -6.76 14.11 13.37
C THR A 155 -7.87 13.36 14.05
#